data_AF-A0A0A2X232-F1
#
_entry.id   AF-A0A0A2X232-F1
#
_cell.length_a   1.000
_cell.length_b   1.000
_cell.length_c   1.000
_cell.angle_alpha   90.00
_cell.angle_beta   90.00
_cell.angle_gamma   90.00
#
_symmetry.space_group_name_H-M   'P 1'
#
loop_
_entity.id
_entity.type
_entity.pdbx_description
1 polymer ?
#
loop_
_entity_poly.entity_id
_entity_poly.type
_entity_poly.pdbx_seq_one_letter_code
_entity_poly.pdbx_strand_id
1 'polypeptide(L)'
;MTHQDEPETRRAALAAKRDALYAQQAQRTARQRHAEEVADFHRYHGAALEAAGARFELLWDTDTRRGPLTRYPIGFASVHWSLVPHAVVEHGATQAHLAELLERALHALRVAPASTVIVDWGVSRMPRVVLSSADACTHAIALMRGGSDMWVYAEEGAWLVEVHHDDRVTYADRPGLPEHAGEGWRQG
;
A
#
# COMPACT_ATOMS: atom_id res chain seq x y z
N MET A 1 56.75 19.48 4.51
CA MET A 1 55.28 19.35 4.58
C MET A 1 54.71 20.71 4.23
N THR A 2 54.22 20.84 3.00
CA THR A 2 54.03 22.10 2.29
C THR A 2 52.61 22.64 2.47
N HIS A 3 52.50 23.95 2.67
CA HIS A 3 51.29 24.79 2.78
C HIS A 3 50.20 24.60 1.68
N GLN A 4 50.40 23.72 0.70
CA GLN A 4 49.40 23.38 -0.33
C GLN A 4 48.36 22.37 0.15
N ASP A 5 48.63 21.59 1.21
CA ASP A 5 47.67 20.60 1.74
C ASP A 5 46.54 21.25 2.55
N GLU A 6 46.75 22.44 3.13
CA GLU A 6 45.76 23.18 3.91
C GLU A 6 44.52 23.65 3.11
N PRO A 7 44.66 24.27 1.92
CA PRO A 7 43.50 24.70 1.14
C PRO A 7 42.68 23.54 0.56
N GLU A 8 43.31 22.41 0.19
CA GLU A 8 42.60 21.23 -0.29
C GLU A 8 41.87 20.51 0.85
N THR A 9 42.51 20.36 2.00
CA THR A 9 41.88 19.81 3.22
C THR A 9 40.69 20.67 3.65
N ARG A 10 40.82 22.00 3.59
CA ARG A 10 39.73 22.93 3.90
C ARG A 10 38.58 22.83 2.91
N ARG A 11 38.86 22.66 1.60
CA ARG A 11 37.83 22.45 0.58
C ARG A 11 37.07 21.13 0.81
N ALA A 12 37.78 20.05 1.10
CA ALA A 12 37.17 18.75 1.41
C ALA A 12 36.28 18.83 2.66
N ALA A 13 36.74 19.50 3.73
CA ALA A 13 35.96 19.71 4.95
C ALA A 13 34.69 20.55 4.71
N LEU A 14 34.77 21.58 3.86
CA LEU A 14 33.61 22.39 3.49
C LEU A 14 32.60 21.61 2.63
N ALA A 15 33.09 20.77 1.70
CA ALA A 15 32.23 19.89 0.91
C ALA A 15 31.49 18.87 1.80
N ALA A 16 32.22 18.19 2.69
CA ALA A 16 31.62 17.25 3.64
C ALA A 16 30.58 17.94 4.56
N LYS A 17 30.88 19.15 5.03
CA LYS A 17 29.93 19.94 5.84
C LYS A 17 28.68 20.32 5.05
N ARG A 18 28.83 20.72 3.78
CA ARG A 18 27.71 21.02 2.88
C ARG A 18 26.83 19.79 2.67
N ASP A 19 27.44 18.64 2.39
CA ASP A 19 26.72 17.40 2.12
C ASP A 19 25.98 16.91 3.39
N ALA A 20 26.61 17.04 4.56
CA ALA A 20 25.95 16.78 5.85
C ALA A 20 24.76 17.71 6.11
N LEU A 21 24.88 19.00 5.78
CA LEU A 21 23.78 19.96 5.90
C LEU A 21 22.62 19.62 4.95
N TYR A 22 22.91 19.23 3.71
CA TYR A 22 21.90 18.77 2.76
C TYR A 22 21.21 17.49 3.24
N ALA A 23 21.96 16.52 3.75
CA ALA A 23 21.38 15.29 4.32
C ALA A 23 20.47 15.59 5.53
N GLN A 24 20.90 16.50 6.42
CA GLN A 24 20.10 16.91 7.57
C GLN A 24 18.84 17.68 7.15
N GLN A 25 18.92 18.51 6.11
CA GLN A 25 17.75 19.19 5.56
C GLN A 25 16.79 18.19 4.92
N ALA A 26 17.28 17.27 4.09
CA ALA A 26 16.48 16.23 3.46
C ALA A 26 15.75 15.37 4.51
N GLN A 27 16.44 14.99 5.60
CA GLN A 27 15.81 14.23 6.68
C GLN A 27 14.71 15.02 7.40
N ARG A 28 14.91 16.32 7.64
CA ARG A 28 13.87 17.17 8.25
C ARG A 28 12.65 17.31 7.34
N THR A 29 12.87 17.58 6.06
CA THR A 29 11.79 17.66 5.06
C THR A 29 11.05 16.34 4.92
N ALA A 30 11.75 15.20 4.90
CA ALA A 30 11.11 13.88 4.85
C ALA A 30 10.24 13.62 6.09
N ARG A 31 10.72 13.96 7.30
CA ARG A 31 9.93 13.83 8.54
C ARG A 31 8.70 14.73 8.54
N GLN A 32 8.85 15.99 8.11
CA GLN A 32 7.73 16.92 8.03
C GLN A 32 6.67 16.43 7.04
N ARG A 33 7.10 16.04 5.84
CA ARG A 33 6.21 15.50 4.81
C ARG A 33 5.49 14.25 5.28
N HIS A 34 6.20 13.33 5.94
CA HIS A 34 5.59 12.14 6.51
C HIS A 34 4.53 12.49 7.57
N ALA A 35 4.81 13.46 8.45
CA ALA A 35 3.84 13.92 9.44
C ALA A 35 2.59 14.57 8.80
N GLU A 36 2.76 15.31 7.71
CA GLU A 36 1.67 15.87 6.91
C GLU A 36 0.82 14.76 6.27
N GLU A 37 1.46 13.75 5.65
CA GLU A 37 0.79 12.60 5.04
C GLU A 37 -0.01 11.77 6.08
N VAL A 38 0.56 11.57 7.28
CA VAL A 38 -0.15 10.93 8.41
C VAL A 38 -1.38 11.75 8.81
N ALA A 39 -1.21 13.06 9.00
CA ALA A 39 -2.30 13.94 9.43
C ALA A 39 -3.44 14.00 8.39
N ASP A 40 -3.11 14.02 7.10
CA ASP A 40 -4.10 14.01 6.03
C ASP A 40 -4.81 12.65 5.94
N PHE A 41 -4.10 11.53 6.12
CA PHE A 41 -4.76 10.22 6.22
C PHE A 41 -5.80 10.24 7.34
N HIS A 42 -5.43 10.64 8.56
CA HIS A 42 -6.37 10.68 9.68
C HIS A 42 -7.55 11.63 9.41
N ARG A 43 -7.31 12.78 8.78
CA ARG A 43 -8.37 13.76 8.48
C ARG A 43 -9.40 13.23 7.48
N TYR A 44 -8.96 12.52 6.43
CA TYR A 44 -9.83 12.19 5.29
C TYR A 44 -10.25 10.72 5.22
N HIS A 45 -9.37 9.79 5.59
CA HIS A 45 -9.58 8.34 5.44
C HIS A 45 -9.69 7.63 6.80
N GLY A 46 -8.77 7.94 7.73
CA GLY A 46 -8.72 7.37 9.07
C GLY A 46 -9.92 7.76 9.95
N ALA A 47 -10.44 8.98 9.82
CA ALA A 47 -11.57 9.46 10.63
C ALA A 47 -12.80 8.54 10.55
N ALA A 48 -13.09 7.97 9.38
CA ALA A 48 -14.20 7.05 9.21
C ALA A 48 -13.95 5.69 9.90
N LEU A 49 -12.70 5.20 9.86
CA LEU A 49 -12.28 3.97 10.54
C LEU A 49 -12.30 4.16 12.07
N GLU A 50 -11.77 5.29 12.54
CA GLU A 50 -11.72 5.66 13.96
C GLU A 50 -13.12 5.85 14.54
N ALA A 51 -13.99 6.60 13.86
CA ALA A 51 -15.37 6.81 14.28
C ALA A 51 -16.17 5.49 14.34
N ALA A 52 -15.80 4.52 13.49
CA ALA A 52 -16.40 3.20 13.47
C ALA A 52 -15.77 2.22 14.50
N GLY A 53 -14.73 2.65 15.24
CA GLY A 53 -14.08 1.86 16.27
C GLY A 53 -13.11 0.78 15.74
N ALA A 54 -12.68 0.90 14.48
CA ALA A 54 -11.77 -0.05 13.86
C ALA A 54 -10.41 -0.07 14.57
N ARG A 55 -9.86 -1.26 14.80
CA ARG A 55 -8.48 -1.42 15.26
C ARG A 55 -7.57 -1.63 14.05
N PHE A 56 -6.69 -0.67 13.78
CA PHE A 56 -5.79 -0.76 12.64
C PHE A 56 -4.38 -0.24 12.97
N GLU A 57 -3.42 -0.71 12.17
CA GLU A 57 -2.04 -0.23 12.12
C GLU A 57 -1.76 0.37 10.74
N LEU A 58 -0.95 1.44 10.68
CA LEU A 58 -0.55 2.08 9.42
C LEU A 58 0.86 1.65 9.01
N LEU A 59 1.00 1.19 7.77
CA LEU A 59 2.29 0.85 7.16
C LEU A 59 2.72 1.93 6.19
N TRP A 60 3.90 2.48 6.44
CA TRP A 60 4.53 3.49 5.59
C TRP A 60 5.64 2.88 4.74
N ASP A 61 6.24 3.67 3.85
CA ASP A 61 7.18 3.17 2.84
C ASP A 61 8.42 2.47 3.43
N THR A 62 8.80 2.79 4.67
CA THR A 62 9.89 2.13 5.41
C THR A 62 9.54 0.72 5.90
N ASP A 63 8.27 0.35 5.93
CA ASP A 63 7.82 -0.98 6.32
C ASP A 63 8.27 -2.02 5.29
N THR A 64 8.60 -3.25 5.70
CA THR A 64 9.11 -4.32 4.81
C THR A 64 8.07 -5.35 4.39
N ARG A 65 6.88 -5.33 4.99
CA ARG A 65 5.78 -6.23 4.61
C ARG A 65 5.40 -5.85 3.20
N ARG A 66 5.43 -6.75 2.23
CA ARG A 66 5.15 -6.44 0.81
C ARG A 66 3.95 -7.22 0.27
N GLY A 67 3.57 -8.31 0.94
CA GLY A 67 2.48 -9.16 0.46
C GLY A 67 2.78 -9.78 -0.89
N PRO A 68 1.75 -10.26 -1.60
CA PRO A 68 1.91 -10.93 -2.88
C PRO A 68 1.99 -9.98 -4.06
N LEU A 69 1.78 -8.66 -3.90
CA LEU A 69 1.57 -7.76 -5.03
C LEU A 69 2.72 -7.79 -6.07
N THR A 70 3.98 -7.92 -5.63
CA THR A 70 5.13 -8.04 -6.55
C THR A 70 5.18 -9.35 -7.35
N ARG A 71 4.37 -10.35 -6.99
CA ARG A 71 4.23 -11.62 -7.72
C ARG A 71 3.07 -11.59 -8.71
N TYR A 72 2.15 -10.65 -8.57
CA TYR A 72 1.03 -10.48 -9.50
C TYR A 72 1.46 -9.65 -10.72
N PRO A 73 0.84 -9.87 -11.89
CA PRO A 73 1.12 -9.10 -13.08
C PRO A 73 0.46 -7.72 -12.98
N ILE A 74 1.09 -6.80 -12.25
CA ILE A 74 0.58 -5.45 -12.02
C ILE A 74 1.12 -4.49 -13.08
N GLY A 75 0.21 -3.74 -13.72
CA GLY A 75 0.51 -2.62 -14.63
C GLY A 75 0.45 -1.26 -13.92
N PHE A 76 0.12 -0.19 -14.66
CA PHE A 76 0.12 1.20 -14.18
C PHE A 76 -0.63 1.42 -12.85
N ALA A 77 -1.77 0.74 -12.63
CA ALA A 77 -2.56 0.88 -11.41
C ALA A 77 -3.43 -0.34 -11.08
N SER A 78 -3.30 -1.47 -11.78
CA SER A 78 -4.16 -2.64 -11.59
C SER A 78 -3.51 -3.94 -12.06
N VAL A 79 -4.03 -5.07 -11.60
CA VAL A 79 -3.60 -6.42 -12.00
C VAL A 79 -4.14 -6.75 -13.40
N HIS A 80 -3.27 -7.27 -14.27
CA HIS A 80 -3.64 -7.89 -15.53
C HIS A 80 -4.28 -9.27 -15.29
N TRP A 81 -5.53 -9.28 -14.83
CA TRP A 81 -6.25 -10.51 -14.43
C TRP A 81 -6.39 -11.56 -15.52
N SER A 82 -6.33 -11.18 -16.80
CA SER A 82 -6.30 -12.12 -17.92
C SER A 82 -5.07 -13.05 -17.91
N LEU A 83 -4.00 -12.66 -17.20
CA LEU A 83 -2.78 -13.44 -17.01
C LEU A 83 -2.77 -14.22 -15.70
N VAL A 84 -3.82 -14.09 -14.88
CA VAL A 84 -3.96 -14.74 -13.58
C VAL A 84 -4.89 -15.95 -13.70
N PRO A 85 -4.43 -17.16 -13.35
CA PRO A 85 -5.25 -18.36 -13.46
C PRO A 85 -6.40 -18.34 -12.46
N HIS A 86 -7.58 -18.80 -12.90
CA HIS A 86 -8.78 -18.92 -12.06
C HIS A 86 -9.22 -17.62 -11.36
N ALA A 87 -8.85 -16.46 -11.92
CA ALA A 87 -9.36 -15.19 -11.44
C ALA A 87 -10.90 -15.18 -11.51
N VAL A 88 -11.53 -14.77 -10.42
CA VAL A 88 -12.98 -14.59 -10.33
C VAL A 88 -13.26 -13.09 -10.38
N VAL A 89 -14.12 -12.67 -11.30
CA VAL A 89 -14.56 -11.28 -11.46
C VAL A 89 -16.04 -11.20 -11.12
N GLU A 90 -16.40 -10.35 -10.17
CA GLU A 90 -17.77 -10.04 -9.80
C GLU A 90 -18.03 -8.53 -9.93
N HIS A 91 -19.26 -8.16 -10.28
CA HIS A 91 -19.66 -6.76 -10.48
C HIS A 91 -20.62 -6.34 -9.36
N GLY A 92 -20.25 -5.29 -8.63
CA GLY A 92 -21.13 -4.54 -7.75
C GLY A 92 -21.89 -3.49 -8.55
N ALA A 93 -23.06 -3.09 -8.05
CA ALA A 93 -23.81 -1.95 -8.61
C ALA A 93 -23.81 -0.75 -7.65
N THR A 94 -23.34 -0.97 -6.41
CA THR A 94 -23.32 0.00 -5.32
C THR A 94 -22.14 -0.30 -4.41
N GLN A 95 -21.72 0.67 -3.59
CA GLN A 95 -20.71 0.46 -2.56
C GLN A 95 -21.10 -0.61 -1.53
N ALA A 96 -22.39 -0.77 -1.24
CA ALA A 96 -22.87 -1.83 -0.35
C ALA A 96 -22.68 -3.22 -0.98
N HIS A 97 -23.01 -3.37 -2.27
CA HIS A 97 -22.74 -4.61 -2.99
C HIS A 97 -21.24 -4.90 -3.10
N LEU A 98 -20.38 -3.88 -3.28
CA LEU A 98 -18.92 -4.09 -3.26
C LEU A 98 -18.42 -4.59 -1.90
N ALA A 99 -18.99 -4.09 -0.79
CA ALA A 99 -18.65 -4.58 0.55
C ALA A 99 -19.03 -6.06 0.72
N GLU A 100 -20.23 -6.45 0.28
CA GLU A 100 -20.67 -7.86 0.28
C GLU A 100 -19.78 -8.74 -0.60
N LEU A 101 -19.37 -8.22 -1.75
CA LEU A 101 -18.46 -8.91 -2.67
C LEU A 101 -17.06 -9.12 -2.09
N LEU A 102 -16.53 -8.13 -1.38
CA LEU A 102 -15.26 -8.27 -0.65
C LEU A 102 -15.37 -9.37 0.40
N GLU A 103 -16.45 -9.41 1.18
CA GLU A 103 -16.69 -10.47 2.17
C GLU A 103 -16.79 -11.85 1.52
N ARG A 104 -17.52 -11.97 0.41
CA ARG A 104 -17.61 -13.21 -0.36
C ARG A 104 -16.26 -13.65 -0.92
N ALA A 105 -15.45 -12.73 -1.44
CA ALA A 105 -14.12 -13.02 -1.95
C ALA A 105 -13.21 -13.57 -0.84
N LEU A 106 -13.17 -12.91 0.32
CA LEU A 106 -12.37 -13.36 1.47
C LEU A 106 -12.84 -14.73 1.99
N HIS A 107 -14.15 -14.97 2.03
CA HIS A 107 -14.70 -16.29 2.36
C HIS A 107 -14.32 -17.36 1.33
N ALA A 108 -14.41 -17.06 0.02
CA ALA A 108 -14.02 -17.98 -1.05
C ALA A 108 -12.52 -18.34 -0.99
N LEU A 109 -11.68 -17.38 -0.61
CA LEU A 109 -10.25 -17.55 -0.35
C LEU A 109 -9.94 -18.21 1.00
N ARG A 110 -10.97 -18.55 1.78
CA ARG A 110 -10.87 -19.20 3.11
C ARG A 110 -10.07 -18.37 4.11
N VAL A 111 -10.15 -17.05 4.02
CA VAL A 111 -9.55 -16.13 4.99
C VAL A 111 -10.41 -16.14 6.25
N ALA A 112 -9.80 -16.47 7.39
CA ALA A 112 -10.54 -16.47 8.65
C ALA A 112 -10.86 -15.03 9.09
N PRO A 113 -11.99 -14.77 9.78
CA PRO A 113 -12.35 -13.42 10.21
C PRO A 113 -11.27 -12.74 11.08
N ALA A 114 -10.56 -13.52 11.89
CA ALA A 114 -9.47 -13.05 12.75
C ALA A 114 -8.12 -12.91 12.04
N SER A 115 -8.00 -13.34 10.77
CA SER A 115 -6.76 -13.21 10.01
C SER A 115 -6.45 -11.74 9.75
N THR A 116 -5.18 -11.38 9.92
CA THR A 116 -4.68 -10.06 9.57
C THR A 116 -4.62 -9.89 8.05
N VAL A 117 -5.18 -8.80 7.55
CA VAL A 117 -5.10 -8.37 6.15
C VAL A 117 -4.48 -7.00 6.05
N ILE A 118 -3.88 -6.73 4.90
CA ILE A 118 -3.31 -5.46 4.50
C ILE A 118 -4.21 -4.91 3.40
N VAL A 119 -4.69 -3.69 3.59
CA VAL A 119 -5.39 -2.90 2.59
C VAL A 119 -4.41 -1.89 2.01
N ASP A 120 -4.29 -1.90 0.69
CA ASP A 120 -3.39 -1.06 -0.07
C ASP A 120 -4.17 -0.37 -1.19
N TRP A 121 -3.70 0.77 -1.66
CA TRP A 121 -4.36 1.57 -2.68
C TRP A 121 -3.40 1.87 -3.83
N GLY A 122 -3.92 1.92 -5.05
CA GLY A 122 -3.18 2.32 -6.25
C GLY A 122 -2.75 3.80 -6.28
N VAL A 123 -2.94 4.53 -5.18
CA VAL A 123 -2.55 5.93 -5.01
C VAL A 123 -1.28 6.04 -4.19
N SER A 124 -0.25 6.64 -4.79
CA SER A 124 0.96 6.99 -4.08
C SER A 124 0.65 7.89 -2.87
N ARG A 125 1.40 7.72 -1.77
CA ARG A 125 1.28 8.49 -0.50
C ARG A 125 0.12 8.11 0.41
N MET A 126 -0.68 7.10 0.08
CA MET A 126 -1.54 6.47 1.08
C MET A 126 -0.76 5.43 1.89
N PRO A 127 -0.83 5.46 3.23
CA PRO A 127 -0.34 4.35 4.03
C PRO A 127 -1.17 3.12 3.73
N ARG A 128 -0.56 1.95 3.91
CA ARG A 128 -1.30 0.69 3.88
C ARG A 128 -1.90 0.49 5.26
N VAL A 129 -3.09 -0.10 5.32
CA VAL A 129 -3.80 -0.28 6.59
C VAL A 129 -3.83 -1.77 6.92
N VAL A 130 -3.37 -2.12 8.12
CA VAL A 130 -3.42 -3.48 8.63
C VAL A 130 -4.55 -3.59 9.64
N LEU A 131 -5.42 -4.57 9.46
CA LEU A 131 -6.56 -4.82 10.33
C LEU A 131 -7.01 -6.28 10.20
N SER A 132 -7.98 -6.71 11.01
CA SER A 132 -8.55 -8.04 10.84
C SER A 132 -9.41 -8.11 9.57
N SER A 133 -9.52 -9.29 8.97
CA SER A 133 -10.42 -9.52 7.83
C SER A 133 -11.87 -9.14 8.17
N ALA A 134 -12.30 -9.39 9.42
CA ALA A 134 -13.62 -8.99 9.90
C ALA A 134 -13.81 -7.47 9.93
N ASP A 135 -12.81 -6.73 10.41
CA ASP A 135 -12.85 -5.26 10.43
C ASP A 135 -12.79 -4.70 9.01
N ALA A 136 -12.00 -5.31 8.11
CA ALA A 136 -11.95 -4.92 6.72
C ALA A 136 -13.31 -5.06 6.03
N CYS A 137 -14.05 -6.15 6.27
CA CYS A 137 -15.42 -6.30 5.79
C CYS A 137 -16.38 -5.29 6.44
N THR A 138 -16.34 -5.19 7.77
CA THR A 138 -17.23 -4.30 8.55
C THR A 138 -17.09 -2.83 8.13
N HIS A 139 -15.87 -2.42 7.76
CA HIS A 139 -15.53 -1.05 7.38
C HIS A 139 -15.21 -0.89 5.89
N ALA A 140 -15.61 -1.85 5.05
CA ALA A 140 -15.29 -1.88 3.62
C ALA A 140 -15.69 -0.57 2.90
N ILE A 141 -16.87 -0.03 3.18
CA ILE A 141 -17.33 1.23 2.57
C ILE A 141 -16.42 2.41 2.95
N ALA A 142 -15.92 2.45 4.19
CA ALA A 142 -14.99 3.49 4.62
C ALA A 142 -13.64 3.36 3.90
N LEU A 143 -13.14 2.13 3.73
CA LEU A 143 -11.90 1.83 3.02
C LEU A 143 -11.99 2.16 1.52
N MET A 144 -13.14 1.89 0.89
CA MET A 144 -13.37 2.13 -0.55
C MET A 144 -13.53 3.61 -0.91
N ARG A 145 -13.87 4.48 0.05
CA ARG A 145 -13.96 5.95 -0.17
C ARG A 145 -12.61 6.60 -0.51
N GLY A 146 -11.50 5.86 -0.42
CA GLY A 146 -10.17 6.29 -0.87
C GLY A 146 -10.07 6.66 -2.36
N GLY A 147 -11.08 6.32 -3.18
CA GLY A 147 -11.21 6.83 -4.55
C GLY A 147 -10.23 6.24 -5.57
N SER A 148 -9.62 5.10 -5.25
CA SER A 148 -8.71 4.38 -6.13
C SER A 148 -8.91 2.87 -5.99
N ASP A 149 -8.33 2.12 -6.94
CA ASP A 149 -8.29 0.68 -6.86
C ASP A 149 -7.63 0.26 -5.54
N MET A 150 -8.32 -0.62 -4.82
CA MET A 150 -7.95 -1.06 -3.48
C MET A 150 -7.59 -2.54 -3.54
N TRP A 151 -6.40 -2.88 -3.06
CA TRP A 151 -5.97 -4.27 -2.91
C TRP A 151 -6.13 -4.73 -1.47
N VAL A 152 -6.54 -5.98 -1.29
CA VAL A 152 -6.59 -6.66 0.01
C VAL A 152 -5.81 -7.97 -0.11
N TYR A 153 -4.87 -8.18 0.81
CA TYR A 153 -4.01 -9.36 0.83
C TYR A 153 -3.47 -9.64 2.24
N ALA A 154 -2.82 -10.78 2.45
CA ALA A 154 -2.05 -11.06 3.67
C ALA A 154 -0.54 -10.96 3.39
N GLU A 155 0.27 -10.67 4.42
CA GLU A 155 1.73 -10.54 4.27
C GLU A 155 2.37 -11.79 3.65
N GLU A 156 2.02 -12.97 4.16
CA GLU A 156 2.53 -14.26 3.68
C GLU A 156 1.58 -14.94 2.67
N GLY A 157 0.44 -14.32 2.38
CA GLY A 157 -0.58 -14.87 1.50
C GLY A 157 -0.15 -14.88 0.03
N ALA A 158 -0.56 -15.91 -0.71
CA ALA A 158 -0.41 -15.96 -2.17
C ALA A 158 -1.61 -15.35 -2.91
N TRP A 159 -2.73 -15.14 -2.20
CA TRP A 159 -3.98 -14.64 -2.74
C TRP A 159 -4.01 -13.12 -2.79
N LEU A 160 -4.88 -12.58 -3.64
CA LEU A 160 -5.11 -11.15 -3.78
C LEU A 160 -6.58 -10.90 -4.12
N VAL A 161 -7.17 -9.88 -3.48
CA VAL A 161 -8.42 -9.26 -3.88
C VAL A 161 -8.11 -7.85 -4.36
N GLU A 162 -8.71 -7.44 -5.47
CA GLU A 162 -8.74 -6.06 -5.95
C GLU A 162 -10.18 -5.59 -6.05
N VAL A 163 -10.47 -4.47 -5.41
CA VAL A 163 -11.71 -3.72 -5.54
C VAL A 163 -11.44 -2.55 -6.46
N HIS A 164 -12.04 -2.58 -7.65
CA HIS A 164 -11.86 -1.57 -8.67
C HIS A 164 -12.80 -0.38 -8.41
N HIS A 165 -12.36 0.81 -8.82
CA HIS A 165 -13.20 2.01 -8.83
C HIS A 165 -14.38 1.94 -9.83
N ASP A 166 -14.36 0.98 -10.77
CA ASP A 166 -15.43 0.72 -11.75
C ASP A 166 -16.46 -0.33 -11.28
N ASP A 167 -16.65 -0.41 -9.96
CA ASP A 167 -17.60 -1.29 -9.29
C ASP A 167 -17.35 -2.80 -9.53
N ARG A 168 -16.09 -3.22 -9.58
CA ARG A 168 -15.73 -4.65 -9.67
C ARG A 168 -14.93 -5.14 -8.48
N VAL A 169 -15.13 -6.39 -8.11
CA VAL A 169 -14.24 -7.13 -7.22
C VAL A 169 -13.64 -8.27 -8.03
N THR A 170 -12.32 -8.32 -8.11
CA THR A 170 -11.60 -9.42 -8.75
C THR A 170 -10.66 -10.07 -7.74
N TYR A 171 -10.61 -11.40 -7.72
CA TYR A 171 -9.74 -12.11 -6.79
C TYR A 171 -9.20 -13.42 -7.36
N ALA A 172 -8.05 -13.84 -6.84
CA ALA A 172 -7.46 -15.15 -7.11
C ALA A 172 -6.69 -15.66 -5.90
N ASP A 173 -6.55 -16.99 -5.79
CA ASP A 173 -5.84 -17.67 -4.70
C ASP A 173 -4.31 -17.73 -4.88
N ARG A 174 -3.83 -17.41 -6.09
CA ARG A 174 -2.41 -17.42 -6.45
C ARG A 174 -2.10 -16.43 -7.58
N PRO A 175 -0.83 -16.00 -7.71
CA PRO A 175 -0.39 -15.18 -8.84
C PRO A 175 -0.38 -15.98 -10.16
N GLY A 176 -0.18 -15.24 -11.26
CA GLY A 176 0.12 -15.78 -12.57
C GLY A 176 1.54 -16.37 -12.68
N LEU A 177 2.02 -16.50 -13.91
CA LEU A 177 3.38 -16.99 -14.17
C LEU A 177 4.43 -15.94 -13.72
N PRO A 178 5.58 -16.36 -13.16
CA PRO A 178 6.61 -15.43 -12.66
C PRO A 178 7.13 -14.45 -13.72
N GLU A 179 7.19 -14.84 -14.99
CA GLU A 179 7.61 -13.98 -16.10
C GLU A 179 6.67 -12.80 -16.37
N HIS A 180 5.43 -12.84 -15.85
CA HIS A 180 4.47 -11.76 -15.96
C HIS A 180 4.42 -10.88 -14.71
N ALA A 181 5.15 -11.21 -13.65
CA ALA A 181 5.12 -10.47 -12.40
C ALA A 181 5.50 -9.00 -12.63
N GLY A 182 4.76 -8.08 -12.00
CA GLY A 182 4.98 -6.65 -12.15
C GLY A 182 6.35 -6.25 -11.61
N GLU A 183 7.15 -5.55 -12.41
CA GLU A 183 8.41 -4.96 -11.93
C GLU A 183 8.09 -3.88 -10.89
N GLY A 184 8.31 -4.20 -9.61
CA GLY A 184 8.54 -3.19 -8.58
C GLY A 184 7.51 -2.06 -8.51
N TRP A 185 6.21 -2.35 -8.55
CA TRP A 185 5.14 -1.32 -8.57
C TRP A 185 5.18 -0.29 -7.42
N ARG A 186 5.99 -0.52 -6.37
CA ARG A 186 6.35 0.42 -5.28
C ARG A 186 7.86 0.75 -5.18
N GLN A 187 8.64 0.63 -6.24
CA GLN A 187 10.07 1.04 -6.26
C GLN A 187 10.25 2.56 -6.54
N GLY A 188 9.24 3.38 -6.23
CA GLY A 188 9.30 4.85 -6.29
C GLY A 188 9.46 5.47 -4.91
#